data_AF-A0A5M6CY07-F1
#
_entry.id   AF-A0A5M6CY07-F1
#
_cell.length_a   1.000
_cell.length_b   1.000
_cell.length_c   1.000
_cell.angle_alpha   90.00
_cell.angle_beta   90.00
_cell.angle_gamma   90.00
#
_symmetry.space_group_name_H-M   'P 1'
#
loop_
_entity.id
_entity.type
_entity.pdbx_description
1 polymer ?
#
loop_
_entity_poly.entity_id
_entity_poly.type
_entity_poly.pdbx_seq_one_letter_code
_entity_poly.pdbx_strand_id
1 'polypeptide(L)'
;MLTGLPSAVVWADEKPAAGSPQAAEPSPAEQPSDESGKAEGKPAADEKAAKDADSKSQEKKNDEAKPEDKAADPAKDKPKAEDDKKKPAKPKEMKKKPADEKPKEEPVAAKSVFPDKALEEAVRQEVFAKRYNDEPITADDVAKISRVVGVGKQIKDLSGLEHCHALMLIDLQDNQIADLKPIADLKRLQSVTLSGNRIKDLTPLSELTAMQLLDVSRNEVSDLKPLEKMSNLRTLYVAENNIETLQPIAELSKIWSLDASGNELKAVDPVANLKWLTSLDLRNNAISDVSPISQLPDIKTLLLENNQIKDLTPLVNAVQQDSNGENRFAPYLRLYLGGNPIPDDQKQKWVETLKSCGVRIN
;
A
#
# COMPACT_ATOMS: atom_id res chain seq x y z
N MET A 1 -3.44 43.88 1.40
CA MET A 1 -3.07 43.88 -0.04
C MET A 1 -1.83 43.00 -0.21
N LEU A 2 -1.58 42.46 -1.41
CA LEU A 2 -0.57 41.42 -1.65
C LEU A 2 0.71 42.00 -2.29
N THR A 3 1.86 41.64 -1.74
CA THR A 3 3.21 41.73 -2.32
C THR A 3 4.09 40.68 -1.62
N GLY A 4 4.87 39.82 -2.27
CA GLY A 4 5.03 39.55 -3.70
C GLY A 4 6.23 38.61 -3.88
N LEU A 5 6.02 37.39 -4.39
CA LEU A 5 7.04 36.33 -4.43
C LEU A 5 7.75 36.24 -5.80
N PRO A 6 9.09 36.18 -5.84
CA PRO A 6 9.86 35.52 -6.88
C PRO A 6 10.26 34.09 -6.44
N SER A 7 10.67 33.16 -7.29
CA SER A 7 10.44 32.95 -8.74
C SER A 7 10.79 31.49 -9.02
N ALA A 8 10.11 30.84 -9.96
CA ALA A 8 10.39 29.45 -10.31
C ALA A 8 11.77 29.29 -10.98
N VAL A 9 12.52 28.26 -10.59
CA VAL A 9 13.77 27.84 -11.25
C VAL A 9 13.45 26.67 -12.17
N VAL A 10 13.70 26.86 -13.47
CA VAL A 10 13.52 25.84 -14.51
C VAL A 10 14.87 25.17 -14.78
N TRP A 11 14.93 23.83 -14.71
CA TRP A 11 16.09 23.05 -15.17
C TRP A 11 15.74 22.40 -16.50
N ALA A 12 16.69 22.41 -17.44
CA ALA A 12 16.51 21.94 -18.82
C ALA A 12 17.31 20.65 -19.07
N ASP A 13 16.93 19.91 -20.11
CA ASP A 13 17.60 18.68 -20.55
C ASP A 13 19.07 18.88 -20.94
N GLU A 14 19.94 17.96 -20.51
CA GLU A 14 21.14 17.61 -21.28
C GLU A 14 21.36 16.08 -21.28
N LYS A 15 21.45 15.51 -22.48
CA LYS A 15 21.89 14.12 -22.73
C LYS A 15 23.38 14.10 -23.10
N PRO A 16 24.14 13.11 -22.60
CA PRO A 16 25.28 12.57 -23.33
C PRO A 16 24.91 11.33 -24.16
N ALA A 17 25.81 10.94 -25.07
CA ALA A 17 25.60 9.89 -26.07
C ALA A 17 25.94 8.47 -25.57
N ALA A 18 25.58 7.47 -26.39
CA ALA A 18 25.88 6.06 -26.13
C ALA A 18 27.36 5.70 -26.39
N GLY A 19 27.86 4.69 -25.68
CA GLY A 19 29.21 4.14 -25.86
C GLY A 19 29.40 2.81 -25.13
N SER A 20 29.03 1.70 -25.76
CA SER A 20 29.39 0.35 -25.28
C SER A 20 30.83 0.00 -25.69
N PRO A 21 31.54 -0.76 -24.86
CA PRO A 21 32.12 -1.99 -25.39
C PRO A 21 31.97 -3.21 -24.45
N GLN A 22 31.42 -4.28 -25.05
CA GLN A 22 31.89 -5.67 -25.02
C GLN A 22 32.27 -6.35 -23.68
N ALA A 23 31.68 -7.54 -23.48
CA ALA A 23 31.93 -8.39 -22.31
C ALA A 23 33.29 -9.12 -22.36
N ALA A 24 33.76 -9.53 -21.18
CA ALA A 24 34.80 -10.54 -20.99
C ALA A 24 34.27 -11.61 -20.03
N GLU A 25 34.36 -12.89 -20.42
CA GLU A 25 33.90 -14.03 -19.62
C GLU A 25 35.02 -14.52 -18.67
N PRO A 26 34.72 -14.86 -17.41
CA PRO A 26 35.65 -15.59 -16.55
C PRO A 26 35.58 -17.10 -16.82
N SER A 27 36.74 -17.73 -17.00
CA SER A 27 36.88 -19.20 -17.06
C SER A 27 36.57 -19.84 -15.69
N PRO A 28 36.04 -21.07 -15.61
CA PRO A 28 35.61 -21.67 -14.34
C PRO A 28 36.78 -22.06 -13.41
N ALA A 29 36.51 -22.00 -12.11
CA ALA A 29 37.46 -22.40 -11.06
C ALA A 29 37.42 -23.92 -10.77
N GLU A 30 38.54 -24.45 -10.27
CA GLU A 30 38.72 -25.86 -9.93
C GLU A 30 38.01 -26.25 -8.60
N GLN A 31 37.59 -27.52 -8.50
CA GLN A 31 37.17 -28.12 -7.23
C GLN A 31 38.36 -28.74 -6.50
N PRO A 32 38.49 -28.57 -5.18
CA PRO A 32 39.10 -29.58 -4.30
C PRO A 32 38.05 -30.62 -3.85
N SER A 33 38.50 -31.84 -3.62
CA SER A 33 37.66 -33.01 -3.28
C SER A 33 37.46 -33.23 -1.77
N ASP A 34 36.59 -34.18 -1.42
CA ASP A 34 36.47 -34.73 -0.06
C ASP A 34 37.80 -35.25 0.50
N GLU A 35 37.97 -35.17 1.82
CA GLU A 35 38.45 -36.32 2.60
C GLU A 35 37.86 -36.33 4.02
N SER A 36 37.82 -37.51 4.65
CA SER A 36 37.00 -37.77 5.84
C SER A 36 37.83 -38.00 7.11
N GLY A 37 37.35 -37.53 8.26
CA GLY A 37 37.99 -37.74 9.57
C GLY A 37 36.98 -37.96 10.70
N LYS A 38 36.94 -39.17 11.26
CA LYS A 38 36.17 -39.50 12.47
C LYS A 38 37.00 -39.25 13.74
N ALA A 39 36.38 -38.72 14.78
CA ALA A 39 36.74 -38.99 16.18
C ALA A 39 35.49 -38.86 17.08
N GLU A 40 35.48 -39.57 18.21
CA GLU A 40 34.33 -39.63 19.14
C GLU A 40 34.56 -38.74 20.38
N GLY A 41 33.48 -38.29 21.01
CA GLY A 41 33.57 -37.52 22.26
C GLY A 41 32.21 -37.11 22.83
N LYS A 42 31.69 -37.90 23.77
CA LYS A 42 30.52 -37.55 24.61
C LYS A 42 30.94 -37.62 26.08
N PRO A 43 30.40 -36.75 26.94
CA PRO A 43 29.35 -37.20 27.86
C PRO A 43 28.17 -36.21 27.98
N ALA A 44 27.27 -36.48 28.93
CA ALA A 44 26.03 -35.75 29.22
C ALA A 44 26.28 -34.63 30.30
N ALA A 45 25.31 -33.85 30.80
CA ALA A 45 23.85 -34.01 30.82
C ALA A 45 23.08 -32.68 31.04
N ASP A 46 21.74 -32.80 31.15
CA ASP A 46 20.79 -31.89 31.83
C ASP A 46 20.51 -30.48 31.23
N GLU A 47 19.30 -29.92 31.23
CA GLU A 47 17.95 -30.45 31.59
C GLU A 47 16.82 -29.67 30.86
N LYS A 48 15.57 -30.16 30.95
CA LYS A 48 14.27 -29.46 30.71
C LYS A 48 13.97 -28.88 29.32
N ALA A 49 13.13 -29.60 28.57
CA ALA A 49 12.11 -29.04 27.68
C ALA A 49 10.74 -29.65 28.03
N ALA A 50 9.64 -28.95 27.78
CA ALA A 50 8.31 -29.33 28.25
C ALA A 50 7.39 -29.91 27.15
N LYS A 51 6.83 -31.08 27.45
CA LYS A 51 5.47 -31.58 27.18
C LYS A 51 4.69 -31.19 25.90
N ASP A 52 4.19 -32.28 25.29
CA ASP A 52 2.81 -32.48 24.82
C ASP A 52 2.33 -31.70 23.57
N ALA A 53 2.48 -32.35 22.41
CA ALA A 53 1.61 -32.15 21.24
C ALA A 53 1.45 -33.48 20.46
N ASP A 54 0.25 -34.09 20.54
CA ASP A 54 -0.15 -35.23 19.68
C ASP A 54 -1.53 -34.95 19.07
N SER A 55 -1.61 -34.99 17.75
CA SER A 55 -2.76 -35.55 17.02
C SER A 55 -2.41 -35.70 15.54
N LYS A 56 -2.46 -36.93 15.05
CA LYS A 56 -2.35 -37.26 13.61
C LYS A 56 -3.68 -37.02 12.90
N SER A 57 -3.61 -36.62 11.63
CA SER A 57 -4.66 -36.86 10.63
C SER A 57 -3.98 -37.24 9.31
N GLN A 58 -4.29 -38.42 8.79
CA GLN A 58 -3.74 -38.92 7.52
C GLN A 58 -4.71 -38.72 6.35
N GLU A 59 -4.15 -38.76 5.15
CA GLU A 59 -4.86 -38.69 3.86
C GLU A 59 -5.86 -39.83 3.65
N LYS A 60 -6.80 -39.62 2.72
CA LYS A 60 -7.04 -40.59 1.63
C LYS A 60 -7.66 -39.94 0.39
N LYS A 61 -7.30 -40.47 -0.78
CA LYS A 61 -7.85 -40.18 -2.11
C LYS A 61 -8.66 -41.39 -2.61
N ASN A 62 -9.08 -41.33 -3.89
CA ASN A 62 -9.67 -42.35 -4.76
C ASN A 62 -11.21 -42.40 -4.77
N ASP A 63 -11.90 -42.64 -5.88
CA ASP A 63 -11.62 -42.40 -7.32
C ASP A 63 -12.92 -42.66 -8.15
N GLU A 64 -12.89 -42.41 -9.48
CA GLU A 64 -13.88 -42.91 -10.49
C GLU A 64 -15.35 -42.40 -10.42
N ALA A 65 -16.19 -42.36 -11.48
CA ALA A 65 -16.00 -42.40 -12.95
C ALA A 65 -17.24 -41.80 -13.69
N LYS A 66 -17.22 -41.72 -15.04
CA LYS A 66 -18.28 -41.18 -15.95
C LYS A 66 -18.59 -42.21 -17.07
N PRO A 67 -19.85 -42.40 -17.50
CA PRO A 67 -20.36 -41.96 -18.85
C PRO A 67 -21.74 -41.24 -18.72
N GLU A 68 -22.29 -40.44 -19.67
CA GLU A 68 -22.72 -40.69 -21.07
C GLU A 68 -23.87 -41.72 -21.17
N ASP A 69 -24.94 -41.57 -21.98
CA ASP A 69 -25.07 -41.03 -23.36
C ASP A 69 -26.56 -40.71 -23.75
N LYS A 70 -26.79 -40.16 -24.96
CA LYS A 70 -28.00 -40.18 -25.83
C LYS A 70 -28.98 -39.00 -25.89
N ALA A 71 -29.61 -38.88 -27.07
CA ALA A 71 -30.51 -37.82 -27.54
C ALA A 71 -31.50 -38.38 -28.59
N ALA A 72 -32.59 -37.65 -28.91
CA ALA A 72 -33.28 -37.55 -30.22
C ALA A 72 -34.72 -36.97 -30.11
N ASP A 73 -35.15 -36.31 -31.19
CA ASP A 73 -36.48 -35.75 -31.53
C ASP A 73 -37.32 -36.85 -32.29
N PRO A 74 -38.52 -36.64 -32.94
CA PRO A 74 -39.36 -35.45 -33.05
C PRO A 74 -40.92 -35.65 -33.05
N ALA A 75 -41.62 -34.51 -33.24
CA ALA A 75 -42.75 -34.29 -34.17
C ALA A 75 -44.26 -34.36 -33.76
N LYS A 76 -44.94 -33.23 -34.04
CA LYS A 76 -46.34 -33.05 -34.55
C LYS A 76 -47.52 -33.31 -33.59
N ASP A 77 -48.72 -32.71 -33.78
CA ASP A 77 -49.26 -31.96 -34.95
C ASP A 77 -50.16 -30.74 -34.60
N LYS A 78 -50.64 -30.01 -35.62
CA LYS A 78 -51.64 -28.91 -35.63
C LYS A 78 -52.99 -29.47 -36.21
N PRO A 79 -54.06 -28.71 -36.67
CA PRO A 79 -54.27 -27.25 -36.83
C PRO A 79 -55.70 -26.64 -36.51
N LYS A 80 -55.83 -25.31 -36.66
CA LYS A 80 -57.04 -24.50 -37.12
C LYS A 80 -58.33 -24.45 -36.26
N ALA A 81 -59.25 -23.46 -36.40
CA ALA A 81 -59.41 -22.26 -37.25
C ALA A 81 -60.09 -21.10 -36.42
N GLU A 82 -60.00 -19.78 -36.70
CA GLU A 82 -60.69 -18.93 -37.72
C GLU A 82 -62.25 -18.95 -37.62
N ASP A 83 -63.07 -17.88 -37.68
CA ASP A 83 -62.98 -16.37 -37.72
C ASP A 83 -64.31 -15.83 -37.02
N ASP A 84 -64.93 -14.62 -37.10
CA ASP A 84 -64.77 -13.38 -37.89
C ASP A 84 -65.40 -12.08 -37.26
N LYS A 85 -64.87 -10.91 -37.67
CA LYS A 85 -65.37 -9.52 -37.87
C LYS A 85 -66.60 -8.90 -37.13
N LYS A 86 -66.38 -7.60 -36.82
CA LYS A 86 -67.26 -6.40 -36.98
C LYS A 86 -68.09 -5.86 -35.79
N LYS A 87 -68.46 -4.57 -35.95
CA LYS A 87 -68.90 -3.58 -34.95
C LYS A 87 -69.93 -2.61 -35.56
N PRO A 88 -70.92 -2.12 -34.80
CA PRO A 88 -71.25 -0.69 -34.79
C PRO A 88 -71.34 -0.12 -33.35
N ALA A 89 -71.93 1.07 -33.12
CA ALA A 89 -71.68 1.83 -31.89
C ALA A 89 -72.86 2.68 -31.32
N LYS A 90 -72.89 2.78 -29.98
CA LYS A 90 -73.46 3.82 -29.08
C LYS A 90 -74.98 4.12 -29.16
N PRO A 91 -75.61 4.34 -27.99
CA PRO A 91 -75.86 5.72 -27.53
C PRO A 91 -74.94 6.21 -26.37
N LYS A 92 -75.31 7.34 -25.74
CA LYS A 92 -74.63 7.99 -24.61
C LYS A 92 -75.44 7.84 -23.33
N GLU A 93 -74.78 7.77 -22.18
CA GLU A 93 -75.39 8.09 -20.88
C GLU A 93 -74.42 8.85 -19.95
N MET A 94 -74.87 9.27 -18.77
CA MET A 94 -74.35 10.50 -18.12
C MET A 94 -73.23 10.32 -17.08
N LYS A 95 -72.28 11.27 -17.13
CA LYS A 95 -71.50 11.87 -16.02
C LYS A 95 -71.34 11.05 -14.73
N LYS A 96 -70.12 10.53 -14.52
CA LYS A 96 -69.46 10.61 -13.20
C LYS A 96 -68.18 11.43 -13.35
N LYS A 97 -67.79 12.15 -12.28
CA LYS A 97 -66.50 12.86 -12.24
C LYS A 97 -65.35 11.84 -12.34
N PRO A 98 -64.22 12.17 -13.01
CA PRO A 98 -62.94 11.58 -12.62
C PRO A 98 -62.71 11.88 -11.14
N ALA A 99 -62.21 10.90 -10.38
CA ALA A 99 -61.56 11.19 -9.11
C ALA A 99 -60.24 11.93 -9.38
N ASP A 100 -59.69 12.58 -8.37
CA ASP A 100 -58.44 13.33 -8.48
C ASP A 100 -57.32 12.43 -9.00
N GLU A 101 -56.84 12.71 -10.22
CA GLU A 101 -55.58 12.15 -10.70
C GLU A 101 -54.47 12.71 -9.82
N LYS A 102 -54.04 11.90 -8.85
CA LYS A 102 -52.77 12.07 -8.14
C LYS A 102 -51.70 12.42 -9.19
N PRO A 103 -50.91 13.51 -9.02
CA PRO A 103 -49.89 13.85 -10.00
C PRO A 103 -49.05 12.62 -10.32
N LYS A 104 -48.86 12.33 -11.62
CA LYS A 104 -47.91 11.31 -12.02
C LYS A 104 -46.54 11.79 -11.55
N GLU A 105 -46.02 11.11 -10.54
CA GLU A 105 -44.65 11.29 -10.09
C GLU A 105 -43.76 11.01 -11.30
N GLU A 106 -43.18 12.07 -11.87
CA GLU A 106 -42.15 11.95 -12.90
C GLU A 106 -41.05 11.04 -12.32
N PRO A 107 -40.48 10.11 -13.10
CA PRO A 107 -39.52 9.15 -12.57
C PRO A 107 -38.34 9.93 -11.99
N VAL A 108 -38.26 9.96 -10.65
CA VAL A 108 -37.30 10.80 -9.93
C VAL A 108 -35.91 10.36 -10.38
N ALA A 109 -35.23 11.22 -11.15
CA ALA A 109 -33.94 10.89 -11.73
C ALA A 109 -33.02 10.40 -10.61
N ALA A 110 -32.61 9.13 -10.68
CA ALA A 110 -31.83 8.50 -9.64
C ALA A 110 -30.60 9.37 -9.37
N LYS A 111 -30.30 9.64 -8.10
CA LYS A 111 -29.12 10.43 -7.77
C LYS A 111 -27.92 9.50 -7.69
N SER A 112 -26.77 9.96 -8.15
CA SER A 112 -25.52 9.24 -7.94
C SER A 112 -25.28 9.07 -6.44
N VAL A 113 -24.73 7.94 -6.02
CA VAL A 113 -24.34 7.72 -4.61
C VAL A 113 -23.16 8.57 -4.17
N PHE A 114 -22.43 9.17 -5.13
CA PHE A 114 -21.33 10.10 -4.88
C PHE A 114 -21.83 11.56 -4.95
N PRO A 115 -21.79 12.33 -3.85
CA PRO A 115 -22.12 13.75 -3.86
C PRO A 115 -20.98 14.62 -4.41
N ASP A 116 -19.72 14.18 -4.22
CA ASP A 116 -18.54 14.80 -4.82
C ASP A 116 -18.41 14.38 -6.28
N LYS A 117 -18.58 15.34 -7.20
CA LYS A 117 -18.50 15.09 -8.65
C LYS A 117 -17.14 14.64 -9.13
N ALA A 118 -16.06 15.08 -8.49
CA ALA A 118 -14.71 14.72 -8.88
C ALA A 118 -14.39 13.27 -8.49
N LEU A 119 -14.97 12.79 -7.39
CA LEU A 119 -14.97 11.37 -7.01
C LEU A 119 -15.90 10.56 -7.92
N GLU A 120 -17.08 11.09 -8.25
CA GLU A 120 -18.01 10.47 -9.21
C GLU A 120 -17.33 10.20 -10.55
N GLU A 121 -16.68 11.21 -11.15
CA GLU A 121 -15.90 11.10 -12.39
C GLU A 121 -14.78 10.05 -12.32
N ALA A 122 -14.12 9.93 -11.17
CA ALA A 122 -13.04 8.98 -10.93
C ALA A 122 -13.58 7.54 -10.84
N VAL A 123 -14.61 7.32 -10.03
CA VAL A 123 -15.30 6.01 -9.89
C VAL A 123 -15.95 5.60 -11.21
N ARG A 124 -16.52 6.55 -11.96
CA ARG A 124 -17.14 6.33 -13.28
C ARG A 124 -16.20 5.65 -14.28
N GLN A 125 -14.88 5.81 -14.18
CA GLN A 125 -13.93 5.13 -15.08
C GLN A 125 -13.89 3.61 -14.87
N GLU A 126 -14.11 3.16 -13.64
CA GLU A 126 -14.07 1.74 -13.23
C GLU A 126 -15.46 1.08 -13.38
N VAL A 127 -16.54 1.87 -13.45
CA VAL A 127 -17.90 1.40 -13.77
C VAL A 127 -18.07 1.27 -15.29
N PHE A 128 -17.57 0.16 -15.86
CA PHE A 128 -17.56 -0.12 -17.30
C PHE A 128 -18.90 0.08 -18.04
N ALA A 129 -20.03 -0.14 -17.37
CA ALA A 129 -21.37 0.03 -17.96
C ALA A 129 -21.79 1.49 -18.14
N LYS A 130 -21.22 2.42 -17.35
CA LYS A 130 -21.64 3.84 -17.27
C LYS A 130 -20.52 4.85 -17.57
N ARG A 131 -19.31 4.38 -17.84
CA ARG A 131 -18.13 5.23 -18.17
C ARG A 131 -18.27 6.09 -19.43
N TYR A 132 -19.26 5.84 -20.28
CA TYR A 132 -19.52 6.57 -21.54
C TYR A 132 -20.95 7.09 -21.67
N ASN A 133 -21.68 7.23 -20.55
CA ASN A 133 -23.00 7.85 -20.50
C ASN A 133 -23.13 8.72 -19.23
N ASP A 134 -24.22 9.47 -19.14
CA ASP A 134 -24.56 10.29 -17.97
C ASP A 134 -25.48 9.55 -16.99
N GLU A 135 -25.56 8.20 -17.05
CA GLU A 135 -26.43 7.45 -16.15
C GLU A 135 -25.92 7.52 -14.71
N PRO A 136 -26.80 7.73 -13.71
CA PRO A 136 -26.42 7.79 -12.30
C PRO A 136 -25.73 6.51 -11.82
N ILE A 137 -24.64 6.65 -11.06
CA ILE A 137 -23.96 5.51 -10.42
C ILE A 137 -24.70 5.15 -9.12
N THR A 138 -25.10 3.90 -9.01
CA THR A 138 -25.80 3.32 -7.85
C THR A 138 -24.85 2.46 -7.01
N ALA A 139 -25.28 2.06 -5.82
CA ALA A 139 -24.52 1.14 -4.97
C ALA A 139 -24.22 -0.21 -5.66
N ASP A 140 -25.16 -0.73 -6.46
CA ASP A 140 -25.00 -2.01 -7.17
C ASP A 140 -23.94 -1.95 -8.29
N ASP A 141 -23.79 -0.78 -8.93
CA ASP A 141 -22.75 -0.55 -9.96
C ASP A 141 -21.33 -0.64 -9.37
N VAL A 142 -21.15 -0.16 -8.12
CA VAL A 142 -19.84 -0.07 -7.46
C VAL A 142 -19.52 -1.21 -6.50
N ALA A 143 -20.50 -2.04 -6.13
CA ALA A 143 -20.31 -3.18 -5.22
C ALA A 143 -19.21 -4.18 -5.66
N LYS A 144 -18.76 -4.12 -6.92
CA LYS A 144 -17.74 -5.00 -7.52
C LYS A 144 -16.47 -4.31 -8.00
N ILE A 145 -16.33 -2.98 -7.89
CA ILE A 145 -15.08 -2.31 -8.28
C ILE A 145 -13.97 -2.63 -7.27
N SER A 146 -12.78 -2.96 -7.76
CA SER A 146 -11.62 -3.31 -6.94
C SER A 146 -10.59 -2.19 -6.80
N ARG A 147 -10.75 -1.10 -7.56
CA ARG A 147 -9.88 0.08 -7.56
C ARG A 147 -10.69 1.36 -7.73
N VAL A 148 -10.17 2.48 -7.21
CA VAL A 148 -10.51 3.86 -7.61
C VAL A 148 -9.22 4.67 -7.77
N VAL A 149 -9.09 5.46 -8.84
CA VAL A 149 -7.95 6.35 -9.10
C VAL A 149 -8.45 7.76 -9.45
N GLY A 150 -7.98 8.78 -8.73
CA GLY A 150 -8.48 10.16 -8.81
C GLY A 150 -7.45 11.21 -8.39
N VAL A 151 -6.18 11.05 -8.79
CA VAL A 151 -5.09 11.97 -8.47
C VAL A 151 -5.34 13.38 -9.02
N GLY A 152 -5.09 14.42 -8.21
CA GLY A 152 -5.16 15.83 -8.63
C GLY A 152 -6.56 16.37 -8.90
N LYS A 153 -7.61 15.65 -8.49
CA LYS A 153 -9.01 15.90 -8.88
C LYS A 153 -9.76 16.94 -8.04
N GLN A 154 -9.16 17.45 -6.95
CA GLN A 154 -9.77 18.35 -5.96
C GLN A 154 -10.92 17.73 -5.13
N ILE A 155 -10.94 16.41 -5.03
CA ILE A 155 -11.90 15.61 -4.23
C ILE A 155 -11.83 16.01 -2.75
N LYS A 156 -12.98 16.09 -2.09
CA LYS A 156 -13.12 16.52 -0.69
C LYS A 156 -13.90 15.52 0.17
N ASP A 157 -14.96 14.96 -0.40
CA ASP A 157 -15.87 14.03 0.28
C ASP A 157 -15.74 12.65 -0.35
N LEU A 158 -15.67 11.62 0.51
CA LEU A 158 -15.51 10.21 0.12
C LEU A 158 -16.83 9.42 0.16
N SER A 159 -17.95 10.06 0.51
CA SER A 159 -19.26 9.40 0.59
C SER A 159 -19.66 8.76 -0.74
N GLY A 160 -20.23 7.56 -0.63
CA GLY A 160 -20.47 6.61 -1.72
C GLY A 160 -19.40 5.49 -1.78
N LEU A 161 -18.18 5.70 -1.27
CA LEU A 161 -17.16 4.64 -1.22
C LEU A 161 -17.52 3.52 -0.25
N GLU A 162 -18.36 3.76 0.76
CA GLU A 162 -18.87 2.74 1.67
C GLU A 162 -19.65 1.62 0.96
N HIS A 163 -20.12 1.86 -0.27
CA HIS A 163 -20.77 0.84 -1.12
C HIS A 163 -19.77 0.00 -1.93
N CYS A 164 -18.49 0.38 -1.98
CA CYS A 164 -17.45 -0.28 -2.78
C CYS A 164 -16.87 -1.50 -2.05
N HIS A 165 -17.71 -2.45 -1.64
CA HIS A 165 -17.36 -3.60 -0.79
C HIS A 165 -16.22 -4.51 -1.33
N ALA A 166 -15.92 -4.43 -2.63
CA ALA A 166 -14.84 -5.18 -3.29
C ALA A 166 -13.51 -4.41 -3.41
N LEU A 167 -13.46 -3.15 -2.95
CA LEU A 167 -12.33 -2.23 -3.14
C LEU A 167 -11.06 -2.72 -2.44
N MET A 168 -9.95 -2.74 -3.18
CA MET A 168 -8.64 -3.21 -2.73
C MET A 168 -7.54 -2.15 -2.90
N LEU A 169 -7.70 -1.23 -3.86
CA LEU A 169 -6.76 -0.13 -4.11
C LEU A 169 -7.48 1.23 -4.19
N ILE A 170 -6.96 2.21 -3.45
CA ILE A 170 -7.34 3.63 -3.56
C ILE A 170 -6.08 4.43 -3.92
N ASP A 171 -6.17 5.26 -4.95
CA ASP A 171 -5.17 6.28 -5.27
C ASP A 171 -5.85 7.64 -5.49
N LEU A 172 -5.80 8.49 -4.46
CA LEU A 172 -6.44 9.82 -4.43
C LEU A 172 -5.44 10.90 -3.98
N GLN A 173 -4.20 10.83 -4.49
CA GLN A 173 -3.15 11.82 -4.21
C GLN A 173 -3.50 13.25 -4.67
N ASP A 174 -2.89 14.25 -4.04
CA ASP A 174 -3.02 15.69 -4.34
C ASP A 174 -4.48 16.15 -4.46
N ASN A 175 -5.27 15.87 -3.42
CA ASN A 175 -6.68 16.22 -3.31
C ASN A 175 -6.93 17.14 -2.09
N GLN A 176 -8.14 17.14 -1.54
CA GLN A 176 -8.57 17.99 -0.42
C GLN A 176 -9.36 17.19 0.63
N ILE A 177 -9.13 15.87 0.70
CA ILE A 177 -9.80 14.92 1.59
C ILE A 177 -9.36 15.18 3.03
N ALA A 178 -10.32 15.14 3.96
CA ALA A 178 -10.06 15.27 5.40
C ALA A 178 -10.78 14.22 6.27
N ASP A 179 -11.90 13.65 5.81
CA ASP A 179 -12.65 12.60 6.52
C ASP A 179 -12.49 11.24 5.81
N LEU A 180 -12.09 10.23 6.57
CA LEU A 180 -11.87 8.86 6.09
C LEU A 180 -12.98 7.88 6.52
N LYS A 181 -14.03 8.34 7.22
CA LYS A 181 -15.16 7.48 7.64
C LYS A 181 -15.78 6.65 6.49
N PRO A 182 -15.98 7.17 5.26
CA PRO A 182 -16.57 6.38 4.16
C PRO A 182 -15.76 5.14 3.75
N ILE A 183 -14.48 5.04 4.11
CA ILE A 183 -13.64 3.88 3.81
C ILE A 183 -13.36 2.97 5.01
N ALA A 184 -13.95 3.26 6.19
CA ALA A 184 -13.62 2.59 7.46
C ALA A 184 -13.95 1.08 7.50
N ASP A 185 -15.07 0.68 6.89
CA ASP A 185 -15.51 -0.72 6.85
C ASP A 185 -15.00 -1.50 5.61
N LEU A 186 -14.21 -0.87 4.75
CA LEU A 186 -13.68 -1.47 3.50
C LEU A 186 -12.49 -2.39 3.78
N LYS A 187 -12.72 -3.44 4.59
CA LYS A 187 -11.75 -4.41 5.13
C LYS A 187 -11.00 -5.26 4.09
N ARG A 188 -11.20 -4.98 2.80
CA ARG A 188 -10.47 -5.55 1.66
C ARG A 188 -9.37 -4.63 1.11
N LEU A 189 -9.27 -3.39 1.59
CA LEU A 189 -8.21 -2.45 1.20
C LEU A 189 -6.81 -3.02 1.54
N GLN A 190 -5.93 -3.00 0.54
CA GLN A 190 -4.55 -3.50 0.60
C GLN A 190 -3.55 -2.41 0.22
N SER A 191 -3.94 -1.44 -0.60
CA SER A 191 -3.11 -0.31 -1.01
C SER A 191 -3.93 0.97 -0.96
N VAL A 192 -3.54 1.94 -0.12
CA VAL A 192 -4.22 3.22 0.03
C VAL A 192 -3.19 4.35 -0.08
N THR A 193 -3.30 5.14 -1.14
CA THR A 193 -2.42 6.27 -1.44
C THR A 193 -3.22 7.57 -1.36
N LEU A 194 -2.94 8.36 -0.33
CA LEU A 194 -3.64 9.59 0.05
C LEU A 194 -2.67 10.77 0.26
N SER A 195 -1.46 10.68 -0.31
CA SER A 195 -0.45 11.74 -0.20
C SER A 195 -0.96 13.09 -0.72
N GLY A 196 -0.62 14.20 -0.05
CA GLY A 196 -1.06 15.54 -0.47
C GLY A 196 -2.55 15.79 -0.23
N ASN A 197 -3.03 15.58 1.00
CA ASN A 197 -4.43 15.82 1.39
C ASN A 197 -4.49 16.68 2.68
N ARG A 198 -5.57 16.61 3.46
CA ARG A 198 -5.79 17.35 4.73
C ARG A 198 -6.21 16.40 5.86
N ILE A 199 -5.67 15.19 5.84
CA ILE A 199 -5.99 14.13 6.80
C ILE A 199 -5.27 14.41 8.11
N LYS A 200 -6.00 14.28 9.22
CA LYS A 200 -5.52 14.43 10.59
C LYS A 200 -5.75 13.16 11.43
N ASP A 201 -6.91 12.55 11.23
CA ASP A 201 -7.39 11.39 11.98
C ASP A 201 -7.31 10.12 11.12
N LEU A 202 -6.47 9.17 11.55
CA LEU A 202 -6.36 7.85 10.94
C LEU A 202 -7.27 6.79 11.62
N THR A 203 -8.04 7.14 12.65
CA THR A 203 -8.93 6.23 13.39
C THR A 203 -9.87 5.42 12.48
N PRO A 204 -10.45 5.98 11.40
CA PRO A 204 -11.24 5.20 10.44
C PRO A 204 -10.50 3.99 9.83
N LEU A 205 -9.17 4.04 9.73
CA LEU A 205 -8.36 2.96 9.14
C LEU A 205 -8.05 1.81 10.13
N SER A 206 -8.39 1.95 11.41
CA SER A 206 -7.86 1.11 12.50
C SER A 206 -8.18 -0.39 12.43
N GLU A 207 -9.29 -0.78 11.79
CA GLU A 207 -9.65 -2.19 11.59
C GLU A 207 -9.28 -2.73 10.19
N LEU A 208 -8.61 -1.94 9.34
CA LEU A 208 -8.21 -2.33 7.98
C LEU A 208 -6.94 -3.22 7.98
N THR A 209 -6.99 -4.33 8.71
CA THR A 209 -5.86 -5.25 8.95
C THR A 209 -5.34 -5.98 7.69
N ALA A 210 -6.01 -5.83 6.55
CA ALA A 210 -5.56 -6.30 5.23
C ALA A 210 -4.54 -5.35 4.55
N MET A 211 -4.31 -4.14 5.08
CA MET A 211 -3.42 -3.14 4.51
C MET A 211 -1.99 -3.68 4.29
N GLN A 212 -1.39 -3.37 3.15
CA GLN A 212 -0.02 -3.72 2.77
C GLN A 212 0.80 -2.49 2.36
N LEU A 213 0.17 -1.51 1.71
CA LEU A 213 0.74 -0.20 1.42
C LEU A 213 -0.20 0.88 1.97
N LEU A 214 0.34 1.75 2.82
CA LEU A 214 -0.34 2.99 3.23
C LEU A 214 0.60 4.17 2.98
N ASP A 215 0.14 5.13 2.21
CA ASP A 215 0.80 6.43 2.02
C ASP A 215 -0.16 7.55 2.41
N VAL A 216 0.19 8.27 3.47
CA VAL A 216 -0.49 9.47 3.97
C VAL A 216 0.49 10.64 4.10
N SER A 217 1.52 10.67 3.26
CA SER A 217 2.52 11.74 3.23
C SER A 217 1.90 13.10 2.89
N ARG A 218 2.55 14.23 3.23
CA ARG A 218 2.05 15.59 2.91
C ARG A 218 0.61 15.79 3.39
N ASN A 219 0.37 15.55 4.67
CA ASN A 219 -0.91 15.68 5.36
C ASN A 219 -0.70 16.40 6.70
N GLU A 220 -1.64 16.28 7.66
CA GLU A 220 -1.60 16.92 8.97
C GLU A 220 -1.74 15.87 10.10
N VAL A 221 -1.17 14.67 9.90
CA VAL A 221 -1.22 13.54 10.85
C VAL A 221 -0.18 13.71 11.94
N SER A 222 -0.56 13.44 13.20
CA SER A 222 0.38 13.34 14.33
C SER A 222 0.30 12.04 15.14
N ASP A 223 -0.80 11.28 15.01
CA ASP A 223 -1.00 10.01 15.72
C ASP A 223 -1.00 8.81 14.77
N LEU A 224 -0.07 7.88 15.00
CA LEU A 224 0.05 6.61 14.27
C LEU A 224 -0.64 5.44 15.01
N LYS A 225 -1.24 5.65 16.18
CA LYS A 225 -1.94 4.62 16.96
C LYS A 225 -2.96 3.80 16.18
N PRO A 226 -3.75 4.36 15.24
CA PRO A 226 -4.65 3.56 14.41
C PRO A 226 -3.94 2.47 13.57
N LEU A 227 -2.62 2.56 13.36
CA LEU A 227 -1.85 1.59 12.57
C LEU A 227 -1.41 0.36 13.37
N GLU A 228 -1.50 0.35 14.72
CA GLU A 228 -1.00 -0.72 15.60
C GLU A 228 -1.46 -2.14 15.20
N LYS A 229 -2.66 -2.26 14.59
CA LYS A 229 -3.25 -3.53 14.16
C LYS A 229 -2.87 -3.99 12.75
N MET A 230 -2.20 -3.15 11.95
CA MET A 230 -1.93 -3.41 10.53
C MET A 230 -0.76 -4.40 10.33
N SER A 231 -0.86 -5.58 10.94
CA SER A 231 0.17 -6.63 10.93
C SER A 231 0.52 -7.21 9.54
N ASN A 232 -0.11 -6.74 8.46
CA ASN A 232 0.24 -7.06 7.06
C ASN A 232 0.92 -5.92 6.31
N LEU A 233 1.12 -4.76 6.96
CA LEU A 233 1.75 -3.58 6.37
C LEU A 233 3.21 -3.88 5.99
N ARG A 234 3.56 -3.49 4.77
CA ARG A 234 4.87 -3.73 4.13
C ARG A 234 5.56 -2.41 3.80
N THR A 235 4.78 -1.46 3.31
CA THR A 235 5.24 -0.13 2.89
C THR A 235 4.39 0.91 3.63
N LEU A 236 5.06 1.81 4.35
CA LEU A 236 4.44 2.90 5.08
C LEU A 236 5.14 4.21 4.73
N TYR A 237 4.41 5.14 4.13
CA TYR A 237 4.90 6.49 3.84
C TYR A 237 4.06 7.50 4.63
N VAL A 238 4.73 8.26 5.48
CA VAL A 238 4.16 9.29 6.37
C VAL A 238 4.99 10.58 6.32
N ALA A 239 5.70 10.80 5.21
CA ALA A 239 6.58 11.96 5.05
C ALA A 239 5.81 13.29 5.12
N GLU A 240 6.45 14.39 5.51
CA GLU A 240 5.81 15.73 5.59
C GLU A 240 4.50 15.72 6.41
N ASN A 241 4.62 15.43 7.71
CA ASN A 241 3.54 15.35 8.70
C ASN A 241 4.04 15.87 10.08
N ASN A 242 3.24 15.72 11.15
CA ASN A 242 3.54 16.20 12.51
C ASN A 242 3.78 15.05 13.51
N ILE A 243 4.49 14.00 13.10
CA ILE A 243 4.68 12.79 13.92
C ILE A 243 5.91 12.95 14.83
N GLU A 244 5.70 12.86 16.15
CA GLU A 244 6.77 12.89 17.15
C GLU A 244 7.35 11.51 17.51
N THR A 245 6.64 10.41 17.21
CA THR A 245 7.06 9.05 17.60
C THR A 245 6.60 7.96 16.64
N LEU A 246 7.45 6.94 16.46
CA LEU A 246 7.16 5.72 15.70
C LEU A 246 6.68 4.55 16.60
N GLN A 247 6.42 4.77 17.89
CA GLN A 247 6.08 3.69 18.83
C GLN A 247 4.88 2.83 18.40
N PRO A 248 3.80 3.38 17.80
CA PRO A 248 2.68 2.58 17.28
C PRO A 248 3.03 1.56 16.19
N ILE A 249 4.14 1.74 15.47
CA ILE A 249 4.54 0.85 14.37
C ILE A 249 5.62 -0.17 14.77
N ALA A 250 6.09 -0.18 16.03
CA ALA A 250 7.19 -1.03 16.51
C ALA A 250 6.99 -2.53 16.19
N GLU A 251 5.76 -3.04 16.36
CA GLU A 251 5.44 -4.46 16.18
C GLU A 251 5.06 -4.83 14.73
N LEU A 252 5.07 -3.87 13.80
CA LEU A 252 4.75 -4.08 12.38
C LEU A 252 5.95 -4.66 11.61
N SER A 253 6.47 -5.78 12.12
CA SER A 253 7.69 -6.49 11.70
C SER A 253 7.79 -6.90 10.21
N LYS A 254 6.71 -6.76 9.42
CA LYS A 254 6.69 -6.98 7.96
C LYS A 254 7.03 -5.73 7.13
N ILE A 255 7.19 -4.55 7.76
CA ILE A 255 7.60 -3.33 7.05
C ILE A 255 9.02 -3.52 6.51
N TRP A 256 9.16 -3.39 5.18
CA TRP A 256 10.44 -3.47 4.45
C TRP A 256 10.86 -2.13 3.84
N SER A 257 9.95 -1.16 3.81
CA SER A 257 10.15 0.20 3.33
C SER A 257 9.35 1.20 4.20
N LEU A 258 10.04 2.17 4.78
CA LEU A 258 9.48 3.24 5.61
C LEU A 258 10.03 4.59 5.16
N ASP A 259 9.13 5.55 4.94
CA ASP A 259 9.48 6.98 4.83
C ASP A 259 8.74 7.75 5.92
N ALA A 260 9.49 8.37 6.82
CA ALA A 260 9.02 9.28 7.86
C ALA A 260 9.84 10.58 7.85
N SER A 261 10.32 11.00 6.68
CA SER A 261 11.03 12.26 6.48
C SER A 261 10.12 13.48 6.72
N GLY A 262 10.68 14.65 7.05
CA GLY A 262 9.90 15.87 7.27
C GLY A 262 8.88 15.76 8.40
N ASN A 263 9.31 15.26 9.55
CA ASN A 263 8.49 15.05 10.75
C ASN A 263 9.21 15.61 11.99
N GLU A 264 8.66 15.36 13.18
CA GLU A 264 9.15 15.92 14.46
C GLU A 264 9.87 14.86 15.32
N LEU A 265 10.36 13.77 14.69
CA LEU A 265 11.01 12.64 15.36
C LEU A 265 12.33 13.06 16.02
N LYS A 266 12.49 12.69 17.30
CA LYS A 266 13.72 12.91 18.09
C LYS A 266 14.46 11.61 18.40
N ALA A 267 13.74 10.49 18.37
CA ALA A 267 14.22 9.15 18.71
C ALA A 267 13.56 8.11 17.79
N VAL A 268 14.25 6.99 17.55
CA VAL A 268 13.86 5.97 16.55
C VAL A 268 13.98 4.54 17.08
N ASP A 269 13.95 4.33 18.39
CA ASP A 269 13.96 3.02 19.06
C ASP A 269 13.00 1.98 18.43
N PRO A 270 11.76 2.32 18.04
CA PRO A 270 10.84 1.40 17.36
C PRO A 270 11.38 0.76 16.09
N VAL A 271 12.28 1.45 15.37
CA VAL A 271 12.91 0.95 14.14
C VAL A 271 13.74 -0.31 14.40
N ALA A 272 14.30 -0.47 15.61
CA ALA A 272 15.08 -1.65 15.96
C ALA A 272 14.29 -2.97 15.85
N ASN A 273 12.96 -2.94 15.94
CA ASN A 273 12.10 -4.12 15.80
C ASN A 273 11.76 -4.45 14.34
N LEU A 274 11.94 -3.52 13.40
CA LEU A 274 11.59 -3.66 11.98
C LEU A 274 12.65 -4.48 11.21
N LYS A 275 12.83 -5.75 11.56
CA LYS A 275 13.93 -6.59 11.06
C LYS A 275 13.91 -6.88 9.54
N TRP A 276 12.82 -6.56 8.84
CA TRP A 276 12.71 -6.66 7.38
C TRP A 276 13.03 -5.36 6.64
N LEU A 277 13.39 -4.28 7.35
CA LEU A 277 13.55 -2.94 6.79
C LEU A 277 14.79 -2.81 5.90
N THR A 278 14.55 -2.63 4.60
CA THR A 278 15.58 -2.48 3.56
C THR A 278 15.75 -1.05 3.05
N SER A 279 14.73 -0.20 3.22
CA SER A 279 14.76 1.22 2.87
C SER A 279 14.14 2.03 4.00
N LEU A 280 14.90 2.99 4.52
CA LEU A 280 14.49 3.88 5.60
C LEU A 280 14.85 5.32 5.25
N ASP A 281 13.83 6.17 5.16
CA ASP A 281 13.98 7.61 5.05
C ASP A 281 13.52 8.31 6.33
N LEU A 282 14.44 9.09 6.91
CA LEU A 282 14.27 9.86 8.14
C LEU A 282 14.77 11.30 7.97
N ARG A 283 14.96 11.78 6.72
CA ARG A 283 15.48 13.12 6.43
C ARG A 283 14.63 14.22 7.07
N ASN A 284 15.24 15.36 7.40
CA ASN A 284 14.53 16.53 7.93
C ASN A 284 13.72 16.20 9.21
N ASN A 285 14.42 15.68 10.22
CA ASN A 285 13.88 15.38 11.56
C ASN A 285 14.83 15.95 12.64
N ALA A 286 14.62 15.62 13.92
CA ALA A 286 15.43 16.07 15.05
C ALA A 286 16.25 14.94 15.70
N ILE A 287 16.53 13.85 14.97
CA ILE A 287 17.15 12.63 15.49
C ILE A 287 18.63 12.87 15.80
N SER A 288 19.09 12.43 16.98
CA SER A 288 20.50 12.54 17.39
C SER A 288 21.19 11.20 17.63
N ASP A 289 20.45 10.14 17.95
CA ASP A 289 20.96 8.78 18.14
C ASP A 289 20.53 7.86 16.99
N VAL A 290 21.51 7.11 16.46
CA VAL A 290 21.33 6.11 15.39
C VAL A 290 21.53 4.66 15.88
N SER A 291 21.74 4.47 17.19
CA SER A 291 21.90 3.14 17.82
C SER A 291 20.76 2.17 17.49
N PRO A 292 19.46 2.57 17.44
CA PRO A 292 18.39 1.65 17.01
C PRO A 292 18.55 1.14 15.57
N ILE A 293 19.10 1.97 14.68
CA ILE A 293 19.29 1.65 13.25
C ILE A 293 20.42 0.63 13.06
N SER A 294 21.42 0.62 13.96
CA SER A 294 22.49 -0.41 13.99
C SER A 294 21.97 -1.85 14.18
N GLN A 295 20.70 -2.01 14.59
CA GLN A 295 20.07 -3.31 14.85
C GLN A 295 19.31 -3.88 13.64
N LEU A 296 19.35 -3.20 12.49
CA LEU A 296 18.73 -3.64 11.24
C LEU A 296 19.66 -4.59 10.46
N PRO A 297 19.23 -5.81 10.10
CA PRO A 297 20.11 -6.83 9.55
C PRO A 297 20.33 -6.77 8.03
N ASP A 298 19.51 -5.99 7.29
CA ASP A 298 19.41 -6.01 5.81
C ASP A 298 19.18 -4.60 5.20
N ILE A 299 19.58 -3.53 5.90
CA ILE A 299 19.31 -2.13 5.53
C ILE A 299 20.15 -1.68 4.32
N LYS A 300 19.49 -1.44 3.17
CA LYS A 300 20.14 -1.18 1.87
C LYS A 300 20.12 0.28 1.44
N THR A 301 19.13 1.06 1.88
CA THR A 301 19.08 2.51 1.67
C THR A 301 18.68 3.19 2.98
N LEU A 302 19.50 4.13 3.44
CA LEU A 302 19.34 4.85 4.68
C LEU A 302 19.58 6.34 4.44
N LEU A 303 18.51 7.14 4.50
CA LEU A 303 18.54 8.58 4.31
C LEU A 303 18.34 9.27 5.66
N LEU A 304 19.36 10.03 6.09
CA LEU A 304 19.45 10.65 7.42
C LEU A 304 19.75 12.15 7.35
N GLU A 305 19.74 12.77 6.17
CA GLU A 305 20.09 14.17 5.99
C GLU A 305 19.25 15.13 6.86
N ASN A 306 19.84 16.27 7.22
CA ASN A 306 19.18 17.33 7.99
C ASN A 306 18.57 16.82 9.32
N ASN A 307 19.38 16.11 10.11
CA ASN A 307 19.10 15.67 11.47
C ASN A 307 20.12 16.27 12.46
N GLN A 308 20.10 15.82 13.72
CA GLN A 308 20.98 16.29 14.81
C GLN A 308 22.08 15.27 15.16
N ILE A 309 22.43 14.37 14.23
CA ILE A 309 23.37 13.27 14.45
C ILE A 309 24.80 13.82 14.61
N LYS A 310 25.49 13.36 15.66
CA LYS A 310 26.88 13.74 15.97
C LYS A 310 27.82 12.55 16.07
N ASP A 311 27.30 11.41 16.52
CA ASP A 311 28.03 10.15 16.63
C ASP A 311 27.50 9.13 15.62
N LEU A 312 28.39 8.53 14.84
CA LEU A 312 28.09 7.43 13.91
C LEU A 312 28.71 6.11 14.37
N THR A 313 29.42 6.07 15.50
CA THR A 313 30.08 4.87 16.04
C THR A 313 29.17 3.65 16.09
N PRO A 314 27.88 3.72 16.51
CA PRO A 314 26.99 2.55 16.49
C PRO A 314 26.77 1.97 15.08
N LEU A 315 26.59 2.83 14.07
CA LEU A 315 26.36 2.43 12.68
C LEU A 315 27.66 1.93 12.02
N VAL A 316 28.79 2.59 12.31
CA VAL A 316 30.12 2.21 11.80
C VAL A 316 30.53 0.84 12.33
N ASN A 317 30.35 0.59 13.63
CA ASN A 317 30.65 -0.71 14.24
C ASN A 317 29.80 -1.83 13.62
N ALA A 318 28.50 -1.59 13.39
CA ALA A 318 27.60 -2.56 12.76
C ALA A 318 28.00 -2.86 11.30
N VAL A 319 28.35 -1.84 10.52
CA VAL A 319 28.85 -2.01 9.14
C VAL A 319 30.16 -2.81 9.12
N GLN A 320 31.11 -2.51 10.02
CA GLN A 320 32.34 -3.27 10.13
C GLN A 320 32.09 -4.72 10.55
N GLN A 321 31.14 -4.97 11.45
CA GLN A 321 30.79 -6.33 11.89
C GLN A 321 30.16 -7.16 10.76
N ASP A 322 29.24 -6.57 9.98
CA ASP A 322 28.61 -7.25 8.85
C ASP A 322 29.60 -7.50 7.70
N SER A 323 30.45 -6.51 7.39
CA SER A 323 31.49 -6.61 6.35
C SER A 323 32.57 -7.66 6.66
N ASN A 324 32.89 -7.89 7.94
CA ASN A 324 33.78 -8.97 8.38
C ASN A 324 33.05 -10.32 8.56
N GLY A 325 31.75 -10.38 8.31
CA GLY A 325 30.90 -11.56 8.53
C GLY A 325 30.04 -11.89 7.31
N GLU A 326 28.73 -11.93 7.49
CA GLU A 326 27.78 -12.40 6.47
C GLU A 326 27.63 -11.47 5.26
N ASN A 327 28.09 -10.21 5.31
CA ASN A 327 27.97 -9.22 4.24
C ASN A 327 26.52 -9.08 3.73
N ARG A 328 25.54 -8.98 4.66
CA ARG A 328 24.12 -8.87 4.33
C ARG A 328 23.77 -7.49 3.78
N PHE A 329 24.32 -6.43 4.37
CA PHE A 329 24.00 -5.05 4.04
C PHE A 329 25.22 -4.19 3.69
N ALA A 330 26.40 -4.47 4.25
CA ALA A 330 27.67 -4.10 3.62
C ALA A 330 27.98 -5.12 2.50
N PRO A 331 28.40 -4.73 1.28
CA PRO A 331 28.69 -3.38 0.77
C PRO A 331 27.50 -2.69 0.07
N TYR A 332 26.28 -3.22 0.19
CA TYR A 332 25.11 -2.77 -0.58
C TYR A 332 24.49 -1.46 -0.07
N LEU A 333 24.73 -1.11 1.20
CA LEU A 333 24.20 0.06 1.88
C LEU A 333 24.55 1.36 1.15
N ARG A 334 23.50 2.15 0.91
CA ARG A 334 23.57 3.56 0.50
C ARG A 334 23.19 4.41 1.71
N LEU A 335 24.08 5.30 2.11
CA LEU A 335 23.98 6.09 3.33
C LEU A 335 24.13 7.57 2.98
N TYR A 336 23.13 8.37 3.32
CA TYR A 336 23.09 9.81 3.02
C TYR A 336 23.08 10.60 4.34
N LEU A 337 24.03 11.53 4.51
CA LEU A 337 24.33 12.13 5.82
C LEU A 337 24.42 13.66 5.84
N GLY A 338 24.17 14.33 4.71
CA GLY A 338 24.24 15.78 4.56
C GLY A 338 23.49 16.57 5.63
N GLY A 339 23.97 17.76 6.00
CA GLY A 339 23.30 18.66 6.96
C GLY A 339 23.35 18.25 8.44
N ASN A 340 23.88 17.07 8.79
CA ASN A 340 24.06 16.67 10.18
C ASN A 340 25.27 17.36 10.85
N PRO A 341 25.21 17.71 12.15
CA PRO A 341 26.29 18.37 12.91
C PRO A 341 27.45 17.43 13.33
N ILE A 342 27.91 16.60 12.39
CA ILE A 342 28.98 15.60 12.58
C ILE A 342 30.35 16.30 12.63
N PRO A 343 31.20 16.09 13.67
CA PRO A 343 32.53 16.70 13.76
C PRO A 343 33.44 16.26 12.60
N ASP A 344 34.08 17.19 11.89
CA ASP A 344 34.84 16.89 10.67
C ASP A 344 36.00 15.90 10.87
N ASP A 345 36.68 15.95 12.03
CA ASP A 345 37.79 15.05 12.34
C ASP A 345 37.37 13.59 12.58
N GLN A 346 36.12 13.36 12.97
CA GLN A 346 35.53 12.03 13.13
C GLN A 346 34.81 11.60 11.85
N LYS A 347 34.12 12.55 11.19
CA LYS A 347 33.46 12.39 9.89
C LYS A 347 34.40 11.79 8.85
N GLN A 348 35.63 12.30 8.70
CA GLN A 348 36.60 11.72 7.76
C GLN A 348 36.89 10.24 8.08
N LYS A 349 37.24 9.93 9.33
CA LYS A 349 37.58 8.56 9.78
C LYS A 349 36.43 7.58 9.60
N TRP A 350 35.19 8.00 9.90
CA TRP A 350 33.98 7.21 9.69
C TRP A 350 33.68 7.01 8.20
N VAL A 351 33.78 8.05 7.38
CA VAL A 351 33.56 7.94 5.92
C VAL A 351 34.61 7.05 5.25
N GLU A 352 35.88 7.12 5.65
CA GLU A 352 36.94 6.23 5.18
C GLU A 352 36.68 4.77 5.58
N THR A 353 36.32 4.53 6.85
CA THR A 353 35.97 3.20 7.37
C THR A 353 34.77 2.60 6.64
N LEU A 354 33.68 3.35 6.51
CA LEU A 354 32.46 2.87 5.85
C LEU A 354 32.70 2.57 4.36
N LYS A 355 33.50 3.40 3.67
CA LYS A 355 33.91 3.16 2.27
C LYS A 355 34.83 1.96 2.12
N SER A 356 35.66 1.60 3.10
CA SER A 356 36.46 0.37 3.05
C SER A 356 35.60 -0.89 3.18
N CYS A 357 34.48 -0.80 3.91
CA CYS A 357 33.39 -1.79 3.89
C CYS A 357 32.46 -1.68 2.65
N GLY A 358 32.84 -0.89 1.63
CA GLY A 358 32.11 -0.74 0.37
C GLY A 358 30.84 0.12 0.40
N VAL A 359 30.49 0.71 1.55
CA VAL A 359 29.28 1.53 1.71
C VAL A 359 29.32 2.78 0.82
N ARG A 360 28.21 3.06 0.15
CA ARG A 360 28.05 4.22 -0.74
C ARG A 360 27.57 5.42 0.05
N ILE A 361 28.48 6.34 0.38
CA ILE A 361 28.17 7.57 1.14
C ILE A 361 28.07 8.78 0.23
N ASN A 362 27.03 9.60 0.48
CA ASN A 362 26.85 10.95 -0.08
C ASN A 362 26.60 11.98 1.04
#